data_AF-A0A9W7WE55-F1
#
_entry.id   AF-A0A9W7WE55-F1
#
_cell.length_a   1.000
_cell.length_b   1.000
_cell.length_c   1.000
_cell.angle_alpha   90.00
_cell.angle_beta   90.00
_cell.angle_gamma   90.00
#
_symmetry.space_group_name_H-M   'P 1'
#
loop_
_entity.id
_entity.type
_entity.pdbx_description
1 polymer ?
#
loop_
_entity_poly.entity_id
_entity_poly.type
_entity_poly.pdbx_seq_one_letter_code
_entity_poly.pdbx_strand_id
1 'polypeptide(L)'
;MMTKTMILLVFAAVCVSAAPPDDTDKILLMGLFDALNDTIKDLPNENIFLGDLKVKRHLSCTNEFFCQAQAELKDKVSGLSGPMFEPFRTDKKIIRNLNSFNKRHEKTCKPADNVEILLYEFLEDLIKCVQKRIQYIPK
;
A
#
# COMPACT_ATOMS: atom_id res chain seq x y z
N MET A 1 14.33 9.49 -66.01
CA MET A 1 15.26 8.98 -64.99
C MET A 1 14.64 9.22 -63.63
N MET A 2 14.22 8.17 -62.91
CA MET A 2 13.66 8.25 -61.56
C MET A 2 14.53 7.38 -60.65
N THR A 3 15.39 8.00 -59.86
CA THR A 3 16.13 7.34 -58.79
C THR A 3 15.20 7.19 -57.58
N LYS A 4 14.84 5.94 -57.26
CA LYS A 4 14.07 5.57 -56.08
C LYS A 4 14.96 5.68 -54.83
N THR A 5 14.61 6.57 -53.92
CA THR A 5 15.23 6.68 -52.59
C THR A 5 14.67 5.58 -51.69
N MET A 6 15.48 4.58 -51.35
CA MET A 6 15.15 3.59 -50.33
C MET A 6 15.42 4.19 -48.94
N ILE A 7 14.36 4.43 -48.17
CA ILE A 7 14.48 4.82 -46.75
C ILE A 7 14.58 3.53 -45.94
N LEU A 8 15.74 3.29 -45.33
CA LEU A 8 15.95 2.24 -44.32
C LEU A 8 15.49 2.77 -42.96
N LEU A 9 14.34 2.27 -42.49
CA LEU A 9 13.86 2.48 -41.12
C LEU A 9 14.57 1.49 -40.19
N VAL A 10 15.55 1.99 -39.44
CA VAL A 10 16.16 1.26 -38.32
C VAL A 10 15.29 1.48 -37.09
N PHE A 11 14.50 0.46 -36.71
CA PHE A 11 13.79 0.46 -35.44
C PHE A 11 14.78 0.15 -34.31
N ALA A 12 15.23 1.18 -33.60
CA ALA A 12 15.90 1.00 -32.32
C ALA A 12 14.86 0.54 -31.30
N ALA A 13 14.79 -0.78 -31.09
CA ALA A 13 14.02 -1.36 -30.00
C ALA A 13 14.66 -0.95 -28.67
N VAL A 14 14.12 0.08 -28.04
CA VAL A 14 14.43 0.43 -26.65
C VAL A 14 13.87 -0.68 -25.79
N CYS A 15 14.72 -1.61 -25.35
CA CYS A 15 14.38 -2.59 -24.32
C CYS A 15 14.15 -1.83 -23.01
N VAL A 16 12.90 -1.43 -22.76
CA VAL A 16 12.48 -0.95 -21.44
C VAL A 16 12.46 -2.20 -20.55
N SER A 17 13.53 -2.41 -19.78
CA SER A 17 13.55 -3.46 -18.76
C SER A 17 12.54 -3.11 -17.67
N ALA A 18 11.28 -3.52 -17.86
CA ALA A 18 10.31 -3.52 -16.79
C ALA A 18 10.81 -4.51 -15.73
N ALA A 19 11.09 -4.03 -14.52
CA ALA A 19 11.37 -4.90 -13.40
C ALA A 19 10.22 -5.91 -13.26
N PRO A 20 10.50 -7.19 -12.91
CA PRO A 20 9.47 -8.17 -12.67
C PRO A 20 8.40 -7.61 -11.73
N PRO A 21 7.11 -7.89 -12.00
CA PRO A 21 6.01 -7.47 -11.13
C PRO A 21 6.27 -7.79 -9.65
N ASP A 22 6.84 -8.97 -9.39
CA ASP A 22 7.10 -9.50 -8.05
C ASP A 22 8.17 -8.71 -7.29
N ASP A 23 9.24 -8.28 -7.98
CA ASP A 23 10.29 -7.44 -7.38
C ASP A 23 9.74 -6.08 -6.95
N THR A 24 8.85 -5.52 -7.78
CA THR A 24 8.23 -4.23 -7.48
C THR A 24 7.26 -4.35 -6.29
N ASP A 25 6.49 -5.44 -6.19
CA ASP A 25 5.58 -5.64 -5.05
C ASP A 25 6.34 -5.86 -3.75
N LYS A 26 7.44 -6.60 -3.81
CA LYS A 26 8.31 -6.82 -2.66
C LYS A 26 8.89 -5.50 -2.16
N ILE A 27 9.40 -4.64 -3.05
CA ILE A 27 9.90 -3.30 -2.69
C ILE A 27 8.81 -2.46 -2.04
N LEU A 28 7.60 -2.45 -2.61
CA LEU A 28 6.47 -1.69 -2.08
C LEU A 28 6.06 -2.18 -0.68
N LEU A 29 5.97 -3.50 -0.49
CA LEU A 29 5.59 -4.10 0.79
C LEU A 29 6.68 -3.94 1.85
N MET A 30 7.96 -4.06 1.49
CA MET A 30 9.07 -3.76 2.41
C MET A 30 9.05 -2.30 2.83
N GLY A 31 8.90 -1.37 1.88
CA GLY A 31 8.79 0.05 2.18
C GLY A 31 7.56 0.41 3.03
N LEU A 32 6.45 -0.33 2.87
CA LEU A 32 5.26 -0.24 3.71
C LEU A 32 5.54 -0.76 5.13
N PHE A 33 6.20 -1.91 5.25
CA PHE A 33 6.57 -2.49 6.54
C PHE A 33 7.46 -1.55 7.37
N ASP A 34 8.49 -0.97 6.76
CA ASP A 34 9.38 -0.01 7.43
C ASP A 34 8.60 1.22 7.90
N ALA A 35 7.76 1.79 7.04
CA ALA A 35 6.94 2.94 7.38
C ALA A 35 5.96 2.66 8.53
N LEU A 36 5.37 1.47 8.57
CA LEU A 36 4.47 1.06 9.66
C LEU A 36 5.21 0.93 10.99
N ASN A 37 6.37 0.27 11.00
CA ASN A 37 7.18 0.11 12.22
C ASN A 37 7.67 1.44 12.77
N ASP A 38 8.03 2.38 11.91
CA ASP A 38 8.41 3.72 12.37
C ASP A 38 7.22 4.48 12.92
N THR A 39 6.05 4.39 12.27
CA THR A 39 4.84 5.10 12.69
C THR A 39 4.30 4.61 14.04
N ILE A 40 4.36 3.30 14.32
CA ILE A 40 3.85 2.77 15.60
C ILE A 40 4.66 3.27 16.80
N LYS A 41 5.97 3.50 16.65
CA LYS A 41 6.83 3.97 17.75
C LYS A 41 6.44 5.36 18.24
N ASP A 42 5.97 6.20 17.33
CA ASP A 42 5.63 7.59 17.57
C ASP A 42 4.12 7.84 17.54
N LEU A 43 3.31 6.78 17.71
CA LEU A 43 1.86 6.89 17.66
C LEU A 43 1.36 7.77 18.82
N PRO A 44 0.56 8.81 18.56
CA PRO A 44 -0.03 9.59 19.65
C PRO A 44 -0.92 8.70 20.51
N ASN A 45 -0.90 8.94 21.83
CA ASN A 45 -1.75 8.24 22.79
C ASN A 45 -3.19 8.78 22.73
N GLU A 46 -3.83 8.61 21.59
CA GLU A 46 -5.19 9.04 21.27
C GLU A 46 -6.04 7.87 20.80
N ASN A 47 -7.32 7.91 21.16
CA ASN A 47 -8.29 6.90 20.75
C ASN A 47 -8.82 7.23 19.35
N ILE A 48 -8.07 6.85 18.33
CA ILE A 48 -8.54 6.87 16.94
C ILE A 48 -9.10 5.50 16.60
N PHE A 49 -10.33 5.48 16.07
CA PHE A 49 -11.05 4.26 15.72
C PHE A 49 -11.15 4.10 14.19
N LEU A 50 -10.91 2.87 13.72
CA LEU A 50 -10.98 2.46 12.32
C LEU A 50 -11.84 1.20 12.20
N GLY A 51 -12.36 0.91 11.02
CA GLY A 51 -13.08 -0.35 10.77
C GLY A 51 -12.20 -1.59 11.01
N ASP A 52 -12.73 -2.57 11.76
CA ASP A 52 -12.10 -3.88 11.95
C ASP A 52 -12.22 -4.69 10.66
N LEU A 53 -11.07 -4.96 10.03
CA LEU A 53 -10.98 -5.68 8.77
C LEU A 53 -10.92 -7.21 8.94
N LYS A 54 -11.10 -7.74 10.15
CA LYS A 54 -11.09 -9.18 10.42
C LYS A 54 -12.38 -9.84 9.93
N VAL A 55 -12.23 -10.84 9.06
CA VAL A 55 -13.34 -11.71 8.66
C VAL A 55 -13.57 -12.77 9.74
N LYS A 56 -14.73 -12.75 10.42
CA LYS A 56 -15.07 -13.71 11.48
C LYS A 56 -13.98 -13.80 12.57
N ARG A 57 -13.42 -12.66 12.99
CA ARG A 57 -12.29 -12.56 13.94
C ARG A 57 -10.96 -13.16 13.46
N HIS A 58 -10.79 -13.41 12.17
CA HIS A 58 -9.54 -13.86 11.56
C HIS A 58 -9.02 -12.86 10.52
N LEU A 59 -7.69 -12.71 10.45
CA LEU A 59 -7.02 -11.88 9.45
C LEU A 59 -6.90 -12.63 8.12
N SER A 60 -7.61 -12.13 7.09
CA SER A 60 -7.61 -12.73 5.75
C SER A 60 -6.43 -12.28 4.88
N CYS A 61 -5.83 -11.11 5.15
CA CYS A 61 -4.66 -10.54 4.45
C CYS A 61 -4.75 -10.62 2.91
N THR A 62 -5.96 -10.44 2.36
CA THR A 62 -6.24 -10.45 0.93
C THR A 62 -5.88 -9.10 0.28
N ASN A 63 -5.90 -9.03 -1.05
CA ASN A 63 -5.80 -7.73 -1.75
C ASN A 63 -6.91 -6.77 -1.30
N GLU A 64 -8.12 -7.29 -1.06
CA GLU A 64 -9.25 -6.54 -0.50
C GLU A 64 -8.92 -5.95 0.88
N PHE A 65 -8.24 -6.68 1.76
CA PHE A 65 -7.78 -6.17 3.06
C PHE A 65 -6.86 -4.95 2.89
N PHE A 66 -5.85 -5.01 1.99
CA PHE A 66 -4.94 -3.87 1.76
C PHE A 66 -5.67 -2.66 1.13
N CYS A 67 -6.67 -2.93 0.29
CA CYS A 67 -7.52 -1.92 -0.31
C CYS A 67 -8.37 -1.21 0.76
N GLN A 68 -9.07 -1.96 1.59
CA GLN A 68 -9.84 -1.46 2.72
C GLN A 68 -8.96 -0.71 3.72
N ALA A 69 -7.76 -1.23 4.00
CA ALA A 69 -6.84 -0.58 4.92
C ALA A 69 -6.41 0.80 4.43
N GLN A 70 -6.16 0.94 3.12
CA GLN A 70 -5.90 2.25 2.52
C GLN A 70 -7.09 3.20 2.68
N ALA A 71 -8.31 2.70 2.46
CA ALA A 71 -9.52 3.52 2.55
C ALA A 71 -9.75 4.06 3.97
N GLU A 72 -9.65 3.19 4.99
CA GLU A 72 -9.80 3.57 6.40
C GLU A 72 -8.75 4.59 6.83
N LEU A 73 -7.46 4.36 6.52
CA LEU A 73 -6.38 5.30 6.85
C LEU A 73 -6.58 6.66 6.15
N LYS A 74 -7.06 6.64 4.91
CA LYS A 74 -7.32 7.87 4.16
C LYS A 74 -8.50 8.66 4.74
N ASP A 75 -9.58 7.98 5.11
CA ASP A 75 -10.80 8.61 5.62
C ASP A 75 -10.63 9.12 7.05
N LYS A 76 -10.08 8.27 7.94
CA LYS A 76 -10.03 8.56 9.38
C LYS A 76 -8.77 9.28 9.83
N VAL A 77 -7.68 9.17 9.06
CA VAL A 77 -6.36 9.59 9.56
C VAL A 77 -5.69 10.66 8.71
N SER A 78 -5.85 10.62 7.38
CA SER A 78 -5.18 11.57 6.47
C SER A 78 -5.63 13.04 6.63
N GLY A 79 -6.72 13.29 7.36
CA GLY A 79 -7.23 14.62 7.69
C GLY A 79 -6.89 15.12 9.10
N LEU A 80 -6.27 14.30 9.94
CA LEU A 80 -5.92 14.70 11.31
C LEU A 80 -4.79 15.73 11.27
N SER A 81 -5.02 16.88 11.90
CA SER A 81 -4.08 18.01 11.92
C SER A 81 -3.86 18.51 13.34
N GLY A 82 -2.62 18.89 13.66
CA GLY A 82 -2.24 19.42 14.97
C GLY A 82 -0.84 18.97 15.38
N PRO A 83 -0.20 19.63 16.37
CA PRO A 83 1.15 19.29 16.81
C PRO A 83 1.27 17.86 17.35
N MET A 84 0.17 17.27 17.81
CA MET A 84 0.12 15.87 18.27
C MET A 84 0.09 14.86 17.11
N PHE A 85 -0.34 15.27 15.92
CA PHE A 85 -0.39 14.45 14.70
C PHE A 85 0.75 14.77 13.72
N GLU A 86 1.61 15.74 14.05
CA GLU A 86 2.87 16.03 13.33
C GLU A 86 3.77 14.78 13.19
N PRO A 87 3.99 13.97 14.26
CA PRO A 87 4.74 12.71 14.14
C PRO A 87 4.06 11.70 13.21
N PHE A 88 2.73 11.73 13.13
CA PHE A 88 1.92 10.86 12.28
C PHE A 88 1.94 11.26 10.80
N ARG A 89 2.71 12.30 10.38
CA ARG A 89 2.89 12.66 8.96
C ARG A 89 3.56 11.58 8.10
N THR A 90 4.01 10.48 8.70
CA THR A 90 4.40 9.23 8.03
C THR A 90 3.20 8.47 7.44
N ASP A 91 1.96 8.83 7.80
CA ASP A 91 0.71 8.39 7.18
C ASP A 91 0.76 8.49 5.66
N LYS A 92 1.33 9.57 5.13
CA LYS A 92 1.47 9.79 3.69
C LYS A 92 2.32 8.71 3.03
N LYS A 93 3.35 8.20 3.70
CA LYS A 93 4.20 7.11 3.16
C LYS A 93 3.44 5.79 3.18
N ILE A 94 2.74 5.49 4.29
CA ILE A 94 1.87 4.29 4.40
C ILE A 94 0.80 4.31 3.31
N ILE A 95 0.01 5.38 3.22
CA ILE A 95 -1.07 5.56 2.23
C ILE A 95 -0.51 5.51 0.81
N ARG A 96 0.65 6.12 0.53
CA ARG A 96 1.29 6.09 -0.79
C ARG A 96 1.72 4.69 -1.20
N ASN A 97 2.32 3.93 -0.29
CA ASN A 97 2.77 2.57 -0.58
C ASN A 97 1.58 1.64 -0.77
N LEU A 98 0.56 1.74 0.08
CA LEU A 98 -0.71 1.04 -0.09
C LEU A 98 -1.37 1.37 -1.43
N ASN A 99 -1.48 2.64 -1.79
CA ASN A 99 -2.02 3.07 -3.08
C ASN A 99 -1.25 2.48 -4.27
N SER A 100 0.08 2.44 -4.19
CA SER A 100 0.93 1.92 -5.26
C SER A 100 0.80 0.41 -5.40
N PHE A 101 0.70 -0.31 -4.27
CA PHE A 101 0.42 -1.74 -4.24
C PHE A 101 -0.99 -2.02 -4.77
N ASN A 102 -2.01 -1.36 -4.24
CA ASN A 102 -3.41 -1.59 -4.60
C ASN A 102 -3.67 -1.31 -6.09
N LYS A 103 -3.09 -0.27 -6.69
CA LYS A 103 -3.20 -0.03 -8.15
C LYS A 103 -2.83 -1.23 -9.03
N ARG A 104 -2.00 -2.14 -8.53
CA ARG A 104 -1.54 -3.34 -9.23
C ARG A 104 -2.39 -4.59 -8.93
N HIS A 105 -3.19 -4.55 -7.88
CA HIS A 105 -3.83 -5.73 -7.28
C HIS A 105 -5.35 -5.61 -7.09
N GLU A 106 -5.88 -4.40 -6.92
CA GLU A 106 -7.29 -4.13 -6.63
C GLU A 106 -7.68 -2.70 -7.06
N LYS A 107 -8.71 -2.55 -7.90
CA LYS A 107 -9.12 -1.22 -8.41
C LYS A 107 -10.17 -0.53 -7.54
N THR A 108 -10.93 -1.29 -6.77
CA THR A 108 -12.06 -0.80 -5.97
C THR A 108 -12.22 -1.63 -4.72
N CYS A 109 -12.38 -0.98 -3.57
CA CYS A 109 -12.64 -1.64 -2.29
C CYS A 109 -14.04 -1.26 -1.80
N LYS A 110 -14.76 -2.23 -1.22
CA LYS A 110 -15.95 -1.93 -0.42
C LYS A 110 -15.53 -1.45 0.97
N PRO A 111 -16.29 -0.56 1.62
CA PRO A 111 -16.03 -0.15 3.00
C PRO A 111 -15.97 -1.34 3.97
N ALA A 112 -15.28 -1.16 5.09
CA ALA A 112 -15.31 -2.12 6.18
C ALA A 112 -16.71 -2.18 6.83
N ASP A 113 -17.00 -3.28 7.53
CA ASP A 113 -18.20 -3.39 8.36
C ASP A 113 -18.11 -2.43 9.57
N ASN A 114 -19.26 -2.12 10.20
CA ASN A 114 -19.39 -1.13 11.28
C ASN A 114 -18.74 -1.51 12.63
N VAL A 115 -17.83 -2.50 12.66
CA VAL A 115 -17.10 -2.84 13.88
C VAL A 115 -15.85 -1.99 13.93
N GLU A 116 -15.58 -1.34 15.05
CA GLU A 116 -14.42 -0.45 15.21
C GLU A 116 -13.31 -1.10 16.04
N ILE A 117 -12.07 -0.75 15.71
CA ILE A 117 -10.84 -1.16 16.39
C ILE A 117 -9.93 0.07 16.57
N LEU A 118 -9.03 0.05 17.58
CA LEU A 118 -8.07 1.12 17.80
C LEU A 118 -7.04 1.20 16.66
N LEU A 119 -6.58 2.41 16.32
CA LEU A 119 -5.53 2.64 15.32
C LEU A 119 -4.27 1.82 15.59
N TYR A 120 -3.83 1.72 16.84
CA TYR A 120 -2.68 0.89 17.19
C TYR A 120 -2.89 -0.57 16.76
N GLU A 121 -4.03 -1.17 17.14
CA GLU A 121 -4.36 -2.55 16.81
C GLU A 121 -4.56 -2.76 15.30
N PHE A 122 -5.16 -1.77 14.62
CA PHE A 122 -5.30 -1.76 13.18
C PHE A 122 -3.94 -1.79 12.47
N LEU A 123 -2.99 -0.95 12.90
CA LEU A 123 -1.65 -0.90 12.33
C LEU A 123 -0.86 -2.19 12.62
N GLU A 124 -1.01 -2.80 13.80
CA GLU A 124 -0.42 -4.11 14.09
C GLU A 124 -0.95 -5.20 13.13
N ASP A 125 -2.25 -5.20 12.87
CA ASP A 125 -2.86 -6.17 11.98
C ASP A 125 -2.43 -5.97 10.53
N LEU A 126 -2.29 -4.71 10.10
CA LEU A 126 -1.69 -4.37 8.82
C LEU A 126 -0.24 -4.86 8.73
N ILE A 127 0.58 -4.66 9.77
CA ILE A 127 1.97 -5.17 9.81
C ILE A 127 2.01 -6.69 9.63
N LYS A 128 1.19 -7.43 10.37
CA LYS A 128 1.11 -8.89 10.27
C LYS A 128 0.78 -9.32 8.84
N CYS A 129 -0.17 -8.64 8.20
CA CYS A 129 -0.54 -8.94 6.82
C CYS A 129 0.55 -8.58 5.81
N VAL A 130 1.25 -7.46 5.98
CA VAL A 130 2.39 -7.08 5.13
C VAL A 130 3.51 -8.11 5.24
N GLN A 131 3.90 -8.50 6.45
CA GLN A 131 4.91 -9.54 6.68
C GLN A 131 4.53 -10.86 6.02
N LYS A 132 3.29 -11.29 6.22
CA LYS A 132 2.75 -12.50 5.59
C LYS A 132 2.83 -12.41 4.07
N ARG A 133 2.45 -11.27 3.48
CA ARG A 133 2.49 -11.07 2.02
C ARG A 133 3.91 -11.10 1.46
N ILE A 134 4.88 -10.48 2.15
CA ILE A 134 6.31 -10.50 1.76
C ILE A 134 6.83 -11.94 1.72
N GLN A 135 6.47 -12.79 2.71
CA GLN A 135 6.91 -14.18 2.77
C GLN A 135 6.39 -15.05 1.61
N TYR A 136 5.25 -14.68 1.01
CA TYR A 136 4.65 -15.43 -0.10
C TYR A 136 5.09 -14.95 -1.49
N ILE A 137 5.91 -13.90 -1.61
CA ILE A 137 6.48 -13.49 -2.90
C ILE A 137 7.65 -14.43 -3.23
N PRO A 138 7.63 -15.14 -4.37
CA PRO A 138 8.73 -16.00 -4.80
C PRO A 138 10.07 -15.23 -4.85
N LYS A 139 11.17 -15.92 -4.55
CA LYS A 139 12.52 -15.36 -4.67
C LYS A 139 13.00 -15.31 -6.11
#